data_AF-A0A8R2HAK3-F1
#
_entry.id   AF-A0A8R2HAK3-F1
#
_cell.length_a   1.000
_cell.length_b   1.000
_cell.length_c   1.000
_cell.angle_alpha   90.00
_cell.angle_beta   90.00
_cell.angle_gamma   90.00
#
_symmetry.space_group_name_H-M   'P 1'
#
loop_
_entity.id
_entity.type
_entity.pdbx_description
1 polymer ?
#
loop_
_entity_poly.entity_id
_entity_poly.type
_entity_poly.pdbx_seq_one_letter_code
_entity_poly.pdbx_strand_id
1 'polypeptide(L)'
;MTTTPRVTELTAPASEDLTIVDNRLFKAICLHQILDPTKGGNRYYRLAFMVVMWVSLSVQIIQLVGLYFAVNDLQRFAFTTTVIFNALLCLSKGYVLVVNADRLRASLEVARYEFTSCGARNQRLVRRSRAVLSTILRTFAVLSWVTCFIWALTPLFAMDEYLQVTNADGTVSRYRVTIYNVWLPVPATVYNETTVWSLVYAVEVIACFVNVFSWLLFDSYVVTMCFTFNAQFRTVSASCTTIGHHSDSFRSPPPHAPEGTNDDNNTFNCYDELINRIKDNQSIIKIYDDFFEILQPAILFQIIGGSYSVITLIFLTSLTYLMGFSIISIPVLKVFFGFLSVTFELFLYCYVFNHIETEKCNMNFGLYSSNWTAMDLKFKKTLLFAMNTNSSHRRVMKVTPMSIINLEMFANVMNMSYSIVSVLLNSRVQK
;
A
#
# COMPACT_ATOMS: atom_id res chain seq x y z
N MET A 1 -48.53 -36.20 -16.66
CA MET A 1 -47.53 -36.04 -17.74
C MET A 1 -47.25 -34.55 -17.89
N THR A 2 -46.22 -34.05 -17.22
CA THR A 2 -45.71 -32.69 -17.42
C THR A 2 -44.29 -32.67 -16.87
N THR A 3 -43.36 -32.93 -17.78
CA THR A 3 -41.90 -32.85 -17.59
C THR A 3 -41.47 -31.39 -17.58
N THR A 4 -40.99 -30.90 -16.44
CA THR A 4 -40.20 -29.67 -16.35
C THR A 4 -38.73 -30.00 -16.53
N PRO A 5 -37.98 -29.31 -17.42
CA PRO A 5 -36.55 -29.55 -17.55
C PRO A 5 -35.82 -28.84 -16.42
N ARG A 6 -34.97 -29.60 -15.74
CA ARG A 6 -33.98 -29.16 -14.76
C ARG A 6 -32.92 -28.37 -15.53
N VAL A 7 -32.88 -27.04 -15.36
CA VAL A 7 -31.79 -26.21 -15.85
C VAL A 7 -30.57 -26.50 -14.98
N THR A 8 -29.65 -27.28 -15.53
CA THR A 8 -28.35 -27.57 -14.96
C THR A 8 -27.54 -26.27 -14.88
N GLU A 9 -27.10 -25.92 -13.68
CA GLU A 9 -26.08 -24.92 -13.43
C GLU A 9 -24.83 -25.25 -14.25
N LEU A 10 -24.63 -24.51 -15.35
CA LEU A 10 -23.35 -24.47 -16.02
C LEU A 10 -22.51 -23.38 -15.35
N THR A 11 -21.68 -23.84 -14.42
CA THR A 11 -20.42 -23.23 -13.96
C THR A 11 -19.91 -22.10 -14.85
N ALA A 12 -19.77 -20.89 -14.28
CA ALA A 12 -19.05 -19.78 -14.89
C ALA A 12 -17.62 -19.67 -14.29
N PRO A 13 -16.55 -20.08 -15.01
CA PRO A 13 -15.17 -19.83 -14.59
C PRO A 13 -14.45 -18.80 -15.47
N ALA A 14 -15.14 -17.97 -16.26
CA ALA A 14 -14.49 -17.08 -17.23
C ALA A 14 -14.15 -15.65 -16.71
N SER A 15 -14.73 -15.20 -15.59
CA SER A 15 -14.58 -13.80 -15.14
C SER A 15 -13.41 -13.54 -14.17
N GLU A 16 -12.83 -14.58 -13.57
CA GLU A 16 -11.73 -14.41 -12.59
C GLU A 16 -10.36 -14.08 -13.22
N ASP A 17 -10.22 -14.23 -14.55
CA ASP A 17 -8.93 -14.07 -15.25
C ASP A 17 -8.75 -12.74 -16.01
N LEU A 18 -9.79 -11.91 -16.12
CA LEU A 18 -9.77 -10.63 -16.86
C LEU A 18 -9.50 -9.42 -15.95
N THR A 19 -8.72 -9.57 -14.88
CA THR A 19 -8.40 -8.47 -13.95
C THR A 19 -6.91 -8.38 -13.61
N ILE A 20 -6.44 -7.19 -13.25
CA ILE A 20 -5.06 -6.95 -12.76
C ILE A 20 -4.87 -7.54 -11.36
N VAL A 21 -5.96 -7.64 -10.60
CA VAL A 21 -5.97 -8.08 -9.20
C VAL A 21 -5.48 -9.53 -9.06
N ASP A 22 -4.59 -9.79 -8.11
CA ASP A 22 -4.26 -11.15 -7.69
C ASP A 22 -5.38 -11.70 -6.79
N ASN A 23 -6.46 -12.18 -7.43
CA ASN A 23 -7.61 -12.76 -6.73
C ASN A 23 -7.23 -13.93 -5.80
N ARG A 24 -6.19 -14.70 -6.13
CA ARG A 24 -5.74 -15.82 -5.28
C ARG A 24 -5.11 -15.30 -4.00
N LEU A 25 -4.23 -14.29 -4.13
CA LEU A 25 -3.65 -13.64 -2.96
C LEU A 25 -4.72 -12.92 -2.13
N PHE A 26 -5.64 -12.18 -2.77
CA PHE A 26 -6.70 -11.46 -2.08
C PHE A 26 -7.65 -12.39 -1.31
N LYS A 27 -7.91 -13.60 -1.82
CA LYS A 27 -8.62 -14.65 -1.08
C LYS A 27 -7.77 -15.22 0.05
N ALA A 28 -6.46 -15.46 -0.18
CA ALA A 28 -5.55 -16.01 0.82
C ALA A 28 -5.33 -15.08 2.02
N ILE A 29 -5.26 -13.76 1.80
CA ILE A 29 -5.13 -12.75 2.86
C ILE A 29 -6.50 -12.30 3.41
N CYS A 30 -7.61 -12.91 2.99
CA CYS A 30 -8.99 -12.55 3.36
C CYS A 30 -9.47 -11.15 2.94
N LEU A 31 -8.67 -10.36 2.23
CA LEU A 31 -9.06 -9.04 1.70
C LEU A 31 -10.32 -9.11 0.83
N HIS A 32 -10.45 -10.18 0.03
CA HIS A 32 -11.63 -10.38 -0.80
C HIS A 32 -12.92 -10.50 0.02
N GLN A 33 -12.88 -11.19 1.17
CA GLN A 33 -14.04 -11.38 2.04
C GLN A 33 -14.44 -10.09 2.76
N ILE A 34 -13.46 -9.24 3.09
CA ILE A 34 -13.70 -7.92 3.70
C ILE A 34 -14.32 -6.95 2.69
N LEU A 35 -13.84 -6.96 1.44
CA LEU A 35 -14.30 -6.03 0.41
C LEU A 35 -15.62 -6.46 -0.27
N ASP A 36 -16.00 -7.73 -0.27
CA ASP A 36 -17.19 -8.19 -0.99
C ASP A 36 -18.50 -7.92 -0.21
N PRO A 37 -19.45 -7.13 -0.72
CA PRO A 37 -20.71 -6.82 -0.04
C PRO A 37 -21.81 -7.88 -0.24
N THR A 38 -21.64 -8.84 -1.16
CA THR A 38 -22.78 -9.58 -1.74
C THR A 38 -23.36 -10.71 -0.89
N LYS A 39 -22.67 -11.13 0.18
CA LYS A 39 -23.16 -12.21 1.07
C LYS A 39 -23.36 -11.67 2.48
N GLY A 40 -24.53 -11.88 3.07
CA GLY A 40 -24.82 -11.47 4.46
C GLY A 40 -23.78 -11.94 5.50
N GLY A 41 -23.07 -13.04 5.21
CA GLY A 41 -21.93 -13.53 6.01
C GLY A 41 -20.71 -12.59 6.03
N ASN A 42 -20.50 -11.75 5.03
CA ASN A 42 -19.36 -10.83 4.95
C ASN A 42 -19.46 -9.67 5.95
N ARG A 43 -20.67 -9.28 6.34
CA ARG A 43 -20.89 -8.29 7.41
C ARG A 43 -20.41 -8.81 8.77
N TYR A 44 -20.51 -10.12 9.00
CA TYR A 44 -19.97 -10.75 10.22
C TYR A 44 -18.44 -10.66 10.26
N TYR A 45 -17.74 -10.95 9.15
CA TYR A 45 -16.29 -10.81 9.09
C TYR A 45 -15.81 -9.38 9.34
N ARG A 46 -16.49 -8.38 8.76
CA ARG A 46 -16.19 -6.96 9.02
C ARG A 46 -16.41 -6.59 10.49
N LEU A 47 -17.52 -7.04 11.09
CA LEU A 47 -17.82 -6.79 12.50
C LEU A 47 -16.81 -7.47 13.42
N ALA A 48 -16.50 -8.76 13.19
CA ALA A 48 -15.52 -9.51 13.96
C ALA A 48 -14.14 -8.85 13.90
N PHE A 49 -13.71 -8.44 12.70
CA PHE A 49 -12.44 -7.74 12.53
C PHE A 49 -12.43 -6.39 13.27
N MET A 50 -13.51 -5.60 13.21
CA MET A 50 -13.61 -4.37 14.01
C MET A 50 -13.54 -4.63 15.52
N VAL A 51 -14.23 -5.65 16.03
CA VAL A 51 -14.19 -5.99 17.46
C VAL A 51 -12.77 -6.33 17.89
N VAL A 52 -12.06 -7.15 17.12
CA VAL A 52 -10.66 -7.51 17.39
C VAL A 52 -9.74 -6.28 17.34
N MET A 53 -10.00 -5.35 16.42
CA MET A 53 -9.27 -4.07 16.35
C MET A 53 -9.50 -3.19 17.59
N TRP A 54 -10.72 -3.14 18.11
CA TRP A 54 -11.03 -2.44 19.36
C TRP A 54 -10.30 -3.05 20.55
N VAL A 55 -10.24 -4.38 20.64
CA VAL A 55 -9.46 -5.07 21.68
C VAL A 55 -7.97 -4.72 21.57
N SER A 56 -7.42 -4.74 20.36
CA SER A 56 -6.02 -4.32 20.13
C SER A 56 -5.79 -2.85 20.52
N LEU A 57 -6.74 -1.96 20.22
CA LEU A 57 -6.68 -0.55 20.63
C LEU A 57 -6.65 -0.40 22.16
N SER A 58 -7.43 -1.19 22.90
CA SER A 58 -7.40 -1.18 24.37
C SER A 58 -6.02 -1.52 24.92
N VAL A 59 -5.31 -2.49 24.31
CA VAL A 59 -3.93 -2.83 24.68
C VAL A 59 -3.00 -1.63 24.45
N GLN A 60 -3.15 -0.90 23.34
CA GLN A 60 -2.34 0.28 23.04
C GLN A 60 -2.60 1.44 24.01
N ILE A 61 -3.85 1.61 24.48
CA ILE A 61 -4.20 2.62 25.49
C ILE A 61 -3.50 2.32 26.82
N ILE A 62 -3.43 1.05 27.23
CA ILE A 62 -2.68 0.66 28.44
C ILE A 62 -1.19 0.98 28.26
N GLN A 63 -0.65 0.77 27.06
CA GLN A 63 0.75 1.04 26.77
C GLN A 63 1.10 2.55 26.79
N LEU A 64 0.16 3.43 26.46
CA LEU A 64 0.32 4.88 26.64
C LEU A 64 0.56 5.28 28.10
N VAL A 65 -0.10 4.61 29.05
CA VAL A 65 0.16 4.82 30.50
C VAL A 65 1.56 4.32 30.85
N GLY A 66 1.99 3.19 30.29
CA GLY A 66 3.34 2.67 30.44
C GLY A 66 4.44 3.64 29.96
N LEU A 67 4.14 4.48 28.97
CA LEU A 67 5.07 5.48 28.45
C LEU A 67 5.47 6.52 29.51
N TYR A 68 4.54 6.93 30.38
CA TYR A 68 4.81 7.85 31.49
C TYR A 68 5.89 7.29 32.43
N PHE A 69 5.82 6.00 32.73
CA PHE A 69 6.80 5.31 33.57
C PHE A 69 8.12 5.01 32.86
N ALA A 70 8.17 5.12 31.53
CA ALA A 70 9.38 4.90 30.74
C ALA A 70 10.21 6.18 30.52
N VAL A 71 9.74 7.37 30.93
CA VAL A 71 10.39 8.66 30.64
C VAL A 71 11.86 8.74 31.09
N ASN A 72 12.21 8.05 32.18
CA ASN A 72 13.57 8.06 32.73
C ASN A 72 14.54 7.10 32.01
N ASP A 73 14.04 6.25 31.10
CA ASP A 73 14.83 5.32 30.30
C ASP A 73 14.60 5.62 28.82
N LEU A 74 15.58 6.30 28.20
CA LEU A 74 15.50 6.73 26.80
C LEU A 74 15.26 5.56 25.84
N GLN A 75 15.89 4.41 26.07
CA GLN A 75 15.76 3.25 25.19
C GLN A 75 14.35 2.68 25.28
N ARG A 76 13.85 2.50 26.50
CA ARG A 76 12.49 2.01 26.73
C ARG A 76 11.44 2.99 26.22
N PHE A 77 11.64 4.29 26.43
CA PHE A 77 10.77 5.34 25.93
C PHE A 77 10.69 5.34 24.41
N ALA A 78 11.84 5.31 23.73
CA ALA A 78 11.90 5.30 22.27
C ALA A 78 11.28 4.03 21.68
N PHE A 79 11.56 2.85 22.26
CA PHE A 79 10.96 1.59 21.83
C PHE A 79 9.43 1.60 22.02
N THR A 80 8.96 1.99 23.20
CA THR A 80 7.52 2.02 23.52
C THR A 80 6.78 3.01 22.63
N THR A 81 7.34 4.21 22.41
CA THR A 81 6.75 5.21 21.51
C THR A 81 6.65 4.69 20.08
N THR A 82 7.72 4.05 19.58
CA THR A 82 7.74 3.46 18.23
C THR A 82 6.68 2.37 18.07
N VAL A 83 6.53 1.49 19.07
CA VAL A 83 5.54 0.42 19.05
C VAL A 83 4.11 0.98 19.07
N ILE A 84 3.80 1.89 20.00
CA ILE A 84 2.46 2.51 20.10
C ILE A 84 2.12 3.19 18.78
N PHE A 85 3.04 3.99 18.25
CA PHE A 85 2.82 4.76 17.05
C PHE A 85 2.60 3.85 15.82
N ASN A 86 3.39 2.78 15.65
CA ASN A 86 3.18 1.78 14.60
C ASN A 86 1.86 1.00 14.78
N ALA A 87 1.48 0.67 16.01
CA ALA A 87 0.20 0.03 16.27
C ALA A 87 -0.97 0.95 15.88
N LEU A 88 -0.94 2.23 16.29
CA LEU A 88 -1.97 3.20 15.91
C LEU A 88 -2.04 3.41 14.38
N LEU A 89 -0.90 3.41 13.68
CA LEU A 89 -0.85 3.41 12.22
C LEU A 89 -1.58 2.19 11.64
N CYS A 90 -1.25 0.98 12.09
CA CYS A 90 -1.90 -0.25 11.62
C CYS A 90 -3.40 -0.25 11.91
N LEU A 91 -3.79 0.21 13.10
CA LEU A 91 -5.20 0.28 13.49
C LEU A 91 -5.98 1.28 12.64
N SER A 92 -5.39 2.44 12.34
CA SER A 92 -6.00 3.46 11.47
C SER A 92 -6.22 2.94 10.04
N LYS A 93 -5.25 2.18 9.49
CA LYS A 93 -5.36 1.53 8.18
C LYS A 93 -6.51 0.54 8.13
N GLY A 94 -6.57 -0.37 9.11
CA GLY A 94 -7.65 -1.35 9.21
C GLY A 94 -9.02 -0.68 9.36
N TYR A 95 -9.12 0.39 10.15
CA TYR A 95 -10.35 1.16 10.30
C TYR A 95 -10.80 1.80 8.97
N VAL A 96 -9.91 2.51 8.27
CA VAL A 96 -10.22 3.14 6.97
C VAL A 96 -10.66 2.09 5.95
N LEU A 97 -10.00 0.94 5.93
CA LEU A 97 -10.34 -0.18 5.04
C LEU A 97 -11.76 -0.70 5.29
N VAL A 98 -12.12 -0.96 6.54
CA VAL A 98 -13.43 -1.57 6.88
C VAL A 98 -14.57 -0.57 6.69
N VAL A 99 -14.39 0.67 7.13
CA VAL A 99 -15.42 1.72 7.02
C VAL A 99 -15.74 2.06 5.57
N ASN A 100 -14.71 2.10 4.71
CA ASN A 100 -14.87 2.46 3.30
C ASN A 100 -14.93 1.24 2.37
N ALA A 101 -15.06 0.02 2.90
CA ALA A 101 -14.93 -1.22 2.13
C ALA A 101 -15.79 -1.27 0.86
N ASP A 102 -17.01 -0.74 0.90
CA ASP A 102 -17.93 -0.75 -0.24
C ASP A 102 -17.47 0.22 -1.36
N ARG A 103 -16.99 1.42 -0.99
CA ARG A 103 -16.41 2.38 -1.94
C ARG A 103 -15.12 1.83 -2.55
N LEU A 104 -14.26 1.25 -1.71
CA LEU A 104 -13.00 0.62 -2.14
C LEU A 104 -13.27 -0.56 -3.09
N ARG A 105 -14.33 -1.33 -2.84
CA ARG A 105 -14.75 -2.40 -3.75
C ARG A 105 -15.22 -1.86 -5.10
N ALA A 106 -15.98 -0.78 -5.10
CA ALA A 106 -16.40 -0.12 -6.35
C ALA A 106 -15.19 0.39 -7.15
N SER A 107 -14.16 0.93 -6.48
CA SER A 107 -12.94 1.36 -7.17
C SER A 107 -12.18 0.23 -7.87
N LEU A 108 -12.29 -1.03 -7.40
CA LEU A 108 -11.68 -2.20 -8.05
C LEU A 108 -12.27 -2.51 -9.44
N GLU A 109 -13.38 -1.90 -9.83
CA GLU A 109 -13.92 -2.06 -11.19
C GLU A 109 -12.94 -1.59 -12.27
N VAL A 110 -12.11 -0.58 -11.97
CA VAL A 110 -11.04 -0.09 -12.86
C VAL A 110 -9.98 -1.14 -13.14
N ALA A 111 -9.83 -2.12 -12.26
CA ALA A 111 -8.86 -3.20 -12.39
C ALA A 111 -9.27 -4.26 -13.42
N ARG A 112 -10.49 -4.19 -13.97
CA ARG A 112 -10.92 -5.05 -15.08
C ARG A 112 -10.22 -4.66 -16.38
N TYR A 113 -9.81 -5.65 -17.16
CA TYR A 113 -9.17 -5.42 -18.46
C TYR A 113 -10.08 -4.68 -19.44
N GLU A 114 -11.39 -4.92 -19.35
CA GLU A 114 -12.41 -4.32 -20.20
C GLU A 114 -12.88 -2.93 -19.73
N PHE A 115 -12.31 -2.39 -18.65
CA PHE A 115 -12.73 -1.10 -18.13
C PHE A 115 -12.53 0.05 -19.13
N THR A 116 -11.47 -0.01 -19.94
CA THR A 116 -11.26 0.90 -21.06
C THR A 116 -11.36 0.16 -22.38
N SER A 117 -11.84 0.87 -23.41
CA SER A 117 -11.84 0.37 -24.79
C SER A 117 -10.44 -0.06 -25.25
N CYS A 118 -9.41 0.62 -24.74
CA CYS A 118 -8.01 0.37 -25.02
C CYS A 118 -7.44 -0.86 -24.27
N GLY A 119 -7.87 -1.09 -23.03
CA GLY A 119 -7.47 -2.26 -22.22
C GLY A 119 -7.91 -3.59 -22.82
N ALA A 120 -9.10 -3.62 -23.43
CA ALA A 120 -9.60 -4.78 -24.16
C ALA A 120 -8.71 -5.15 -25.37
N ARG A 121 -8.12 -4.15 -26.04
CA ARG A 121 -7.32 -4.33 -27.26
C ARG A 121 -5.86 -4.73 -26.99
N ASN A 122 -5.26 -4.31 -25.87
CA ASN A 122 -3.85 -4.58 -25.56
C ASN A 122 -3.63 -5.29 -24.21
N GLN A 123 -4.06 -6.55 -24.14
CA GLN A 123 -3.97 -7.37 -22.92
C GLN A 123 -2.53 -7.68 -22.47
N ARG A 124 -1.51 -7.54 -23.35
CA ARG A 124 -0.11 -7.91 -23.04
C ARG A 124 0.48 -7.05 -21.93
N LEU A 125 0.30 -5.73 -22.00
CA LEU A 125 0.84 -4.79 -21.01
C LEU A 125 0.21 -5.05 -19.64
N VAL A 126 -1.12 -5.24 -19.63
CA VAL A 126 -1.89 -5.42 -18.42
C VAL A 126 -1.58 -6.77 -17.73
N ARG A 127 -1.37 -7.84 -18.51
CA ARG A 127 -0.88 -9.14 -18.01
C ARG A 127 0.53 -9.04 -17.40
N ARG A 128 1.44 -8.28 -18.03
CA ARG A 128 2.77 -8.04 -17.47
C ARG A 128 2.70 -7.28 -16.14
N SER A 129 1.86 -6.25 -16.06
CA SER A 129 1.62 -5.51 -14.81
C SER A 129 1.08 -6.42 -13.71
N ARG A 130 0.14 -7.34 -14.03
CA ARG A 130 -0.35 -8.34 -13.08
C ARG A 130 0.75 -9.25 -12.54
N ALA A 131 1.65 -9.75 -13.40
CA ALA A 131 2.74 -10.63 -12.98
C ALA A 131 3.73 -9.92 -12.03
N VAL A 132 4.09 -8.68 -12.35
CA VAL A 132 4.96 -7.85 -11.50
C VAL A 132 4.27 -7.54 -10.17
N LEU A 133 3.00 -7.09 -10.22
CA LEU A 133 2.20 -6.80 -9.03
C LEU A 133 2.06 -8.02 -8.12
N SER A 134 1.71 -9.18 -8.67
CA SER A 134 1.56 -10.43 -7.90
C SER A 134 2.86 -10.81 -7.21
N THR A 135 3.99 -10.66 -7.90
CA THR A 135 5.31 -10.93 -7.32
C THR A 135 5.61 -10.00 -6.16
N ILE A 136 5.42 -8.68 -6.34
CA ILE A 136 5.66 -7.66 -5.31
C ILE A 136 4.75 -7.88 -4.09
N LEU A 137 3.46 -8.14 -4.29
CA LEU A 137 2.53 -8.34 -3.19
C LEU A 137 2.82 -9.63 -2.41
N ARG A 138 3.24 -10.70 -3.11
CA ARG A 138 3.62 -11.96 -2.46
C ARG A 138 4.91 -11.81 -1.66
N THR A 139 5.92 -11.13 -2.20
CA THR A 139 7.16 -10.86 -1.45
C THR A 139 6.90 -9.97 -0.25
N PHE A 140 6.06 -8.94 -0.40
CA PHE A 140 5.60 -8.10 0.70
C PHE A 140 4.89 -8.92 1.79
N ALA A 141 3.90 -9.75 1.42
CA ALA A 141 3.18 -10.59 2.35
C ALA A 141 4.10 -11.56 3.11
N VAL A 142 5.04 -12.21 2.41
CA VAL A 142 6.03 -13.10 3.03
C VAL A 142 6.90 -12.32 4.02
N LEU A 143 7.42 -11.16 3.64
CA LEU A 143 8.23 -10.32 4.50
C LEU A 143 7.48 -9.87 5.77
N SER A 144 6.22 -9.46 5.64
CA SER A 144 5.37 -9.06 6.76
C SER A 144 5.13 -10.21 7.73
N TRP A 145 4.79 -11.40 7.22
CA TRP A 145 4.56 -12.57 8.07
C TRP A 145 5.84 -13.09 8.73
N VAL A 146 6.95 -13.13 8.01
CA VAL A 146 8.27 -13.50 8.58
C VAL A 146 8.63 -12.55 9.73
N THR A 147 8.44 -11.24 9.54
CA THR A 147 8.70 -10.25 10.59
C THR A 147 7.78 -10.48 11.80
N CYS A 148 6.50 -10.75 11.57
CA CYS A 148 5.54 -11.10 12.64
C CYS A 148 5.98 -12.34 13.43
N PHE A 149 6.41 -13.40 12.75
CA PHE A 149 6.90 -14.62 13.39
C PHE A 149 8.17 -14.36 14.21
N ILE A 150 9.12 -13.59 13.69
CA ILE A 150 10.34 -13.22 14.43
C ILE A 150 9.96 -12.45 15.71
N TRP A 151 9.04 -11.50 15.61
CA TRP A 151 8.57 -10.73 16.76
C TRP A 151 7.84 -11.59 17.80
N ALA A 152 6.99 -12.53 17.35
CA ALA A 152 6.29 -13.45 18.23
C ALA A 152 7.24 -14.44 18.92
N LEU A 153 8.25 -14.95 18.20
CA LEU A 153 9.20 -15.93 18.72
C LEU A 153 10.26 -15.33 19.66
N THR A 154 10.57 -14.04 19.53
CA THR A 154 11.66 -13.40 20.29
C THR A 154 11.55 -13.64 21.81
N PRO A 155 10.40 -13.41 22.48
CA PRO A 155 10.29 -13.64 23.92
C PRO A 155 10.40 -15.12 24.33
N LEU A 156 10.11 -16.06 23.42
CA LEU A 156 10.22 -17.51 23.69
C LEU A 156 11.67 -17.98 23.74
N PHE A 157 12.54 -17.37 22.93
CA PHE A 157 13.97 -17.66 22.93
C PHE A 157 14.75 -16.85 23.97
N ALA A 158 14.17 -15.72 24.43
CA ALA A 158 14.72 -14.87 25.48
C ALA A 158 14.08 -15.12 26.86
N MET A 159 13.61 -16.35 27.13
CA MET A 159 12.88 -16.72 28.36
C MET A 159 13.65 -16.47 29.67
N ASP A 160 14.98 -16.45 29.58
CA ASP A 160 15.90 -16.19 30.70
C ASP A 160 16.33 -14.72 30.79
N GLU A 161 15.96 -13.88 29.82
CA GLU A 161 16.25 -12.45 29.84
C GLU A 161 15.15 -11.70 30.59
N TYR A 162 15.57 -10.87 31.55
CA TYR A 162 14.68 -10.00 32.31
C TYR A 162 14.93 -8.54 31.94
N LEU A 163 13.86 -7.82 31.65
CA LEU A 163 13.88 -6.37 31.53
C LEU A 163 14.03 -5.77 32.92
N GLN A 164 15.13 -5.04 33.14
CA GLN A 164 15.34 -4.28 34.37
C GLN A 164 14.62 -2.94 34.25
N VAL A 165 13.74 -2.65 35.21
CA VAL A 165 12.95 -1.43 35.28
C VAL A 165 13.26 -0.73 36.59
N THR A 166 13.80 0.48 36.49
CA THR A 166 13.97 1.35 37.66
C THR A 166 12.64 2.02 37.97
N ASN A 167 12.06 1.69 39.12
CA ASN A 167 10.82 2.30 39.60
C ASN A 167 11.08 3.74 40.07
N ALA A 168 10.00 4.53 40.22
CA ALA A 168 10.07 5.88 40.77
C ALA A 168 10.71 5.93 42.18
N ASP A 169 10.59 4.84 42.93
CA ASP A 169 11.17 4.68 44.27
C ASP A 169 12.68 4.34 44.26
N GLY A 170 13.32 4.32 43.07
CA GLY A 170 14.73 3.97 42.90
C GLY A 170 15.03 2.46 42.96
N THR A 171 14.04 1.63 43.22
CA THR A 171 14.17 0.16 43.25
C THR A 171 14.21 -0.40 41.82
N VAL A 172 15.08 -1.38 41.57
CA VAL A 172 15.16 -2.07 40.26
C VAL A 172 14.33 -3.33 40.30
N SER A 173 13.22 -3.34 39.56
CA SER A 173 12.35 -4.51 39.37
C SER A 173 12.71 -5.25 38.09
N ARG A 174 12.61 -6.58 38.12
CA ARG A 174 12.91 -7.45 36.97
C ARG A 174 11.61 -8.03 36.43
N TYR A 175 11.31 -7.73 35.16
CA TYR A 175 10.12 -8.24 34.46
C TYR A 175 10.56 -9.18 33.34
N ARG A 176 9.86 -10.30 33.15
CA ARG A 176 10.09 -11.17 31.99
C ARG A 176 9.74 -10.43 30.70
N VAL A 177 10.58 -10.55 29.68
CA VAL A 177 10.40 -9.87 28.39
C VAL A 177 9.15 -10.39 27.68
N THR A 178 8.38 -9.51 27.05
CA THR A 178 7.25 -9.84 26.18
C THR A 178 7.44 -9.20 24.79
N ILE A 179 6.46 -9.29 23.89
CA ILE A 179 6.57 -8.76 22.52
C ILE A 179 6.67 -7.24 22.56
N TYR A 180 5.79 -6.61 23.32
CA TYR A 180 5.65 -5.17 23.42
C TYR A 180 6.15 -4.61 24.76
N ASN A 181 6.46 -5.48 25.74
CA ASN A 181 6.83 -5.10 27.09
C ASN A 181 5.77 -4.19 27.72
N VAL A 182 4.48 -4.57 27.58
CA VAL A 182 3.36 -3.78 28.08
C VAL A 182 3.49 -3.61 29.59
N TRP A 183 3.28 -2.38 30.05
CA TRP A 183 3.23 -2.06 31.46
C TRP A 183 1.87 -2.46 32.05
N LEU A 184 1.89 -3.13 33.20
CA LEU A 184 0.71 -3.49 33.97
C LEU A 184 0.88 -3.03 35.43
N PRO A 185 -0.19 -2.55 36.09
CA PRO A 185 -0.16 -2.11 37.49
C PRO A 185 -0.19 -3.31 38.44
N VAL A 186 0.73 -4.25 38.28
CA VAL A 186 0.87 -5.44 39.13
C VAL A 186 2.29 -5.55 39.66
N PRO A 187 2.50 -6.05 40.89
CA PRO A 187 3.84 -6.29 41.41
C PRO A 187 4.63 -7.24 40.51
N ALA A 188 5.95 -7.06 40.42
CA ALA A 188 6.82 -7.90 39.60
C ALA A 188 6.73 -9.40 39.95
N THR A 189 6.45 -9.74 41.22
CA THR A 189 6.23 -11.11 41.67
C THR A 189 5.01 -11.76 41.02
N VAL A 190 3.92 -11.01 40.87
CA VAL A 190 2.68 -11.46 40.23
C VAL A 190 2.83 -11.47 38.71
N TYR A 191 3.47 -10.45 38.14
CA TYR A 191 3.73 -10.38 36.70
C TYR A 191 4.56 -11.57 36.20
N ASN A 192 5.60 -11.94 36.95
CA ASN A 192 6.51 -13.02 36.57
C ASN A 192 5.94 -14.41 36.82
N GLU A 193 4.76 -14.52 37.48
CA GLU A 193 4.06 -15.79 37.60
C GLU A 193 3.74 -16.35 36.20
N THR A 194 3.97 -17.64 35.99
CA THR A 194 3.90 -18.25 34.65
C THR A 194 2.52 -18.09 34.02
N THR A 195 1.47 -18.17 34.83
CA THR A 195 0.06 -18.00 34.44
C THR A 195 -0.20 -16.59 33.90
N VAL A 196 0.11 -15.56 34.70
CA VAL A 196 -0.09 -14.15 34.36
C VAL A 196 0.75 -13.75 33.14
N TRP A 197 2.04 -14.11 33.15
CA TRP A 197 2.94 -13.81 32.04
C TRP A 197 2.45 -14.44 30.73
N SER A 198 2.02 -15.71 30.76
CA SER A 198 1.53 -16.40 29.56
C SER A 198 0.26 -15.75 28.98
N LEU A 199 -0.62 -15.25 29.83
CA LEU A 199 -1.84 -14.55 29.42
C LEU A 199 -1.50 -13.22 28.73
N VAL A 200 -0.62 -12.42 29.35
CA VAL A 200 -0.17 -11.14 28.79
C VAL A 200 0.51 -11.35 27.45
N TYR A 201 1.41 -12.33 27.38
CA TYR A 201 2.09 -12.70 26.14
C TYR A 201 1.09 -13.13 25.06
N ALA A 202 0.08 -13.95 25.38
CA ALA A 202 -0.94 -14.37 24.42
C ALA A 202 -1.75 -13.18 23.87
N VAL A 203 -2.12 -12.22 24.72
CA VAL A 203 -2.83 -11.00 24.30
C VAL A 203 -1.95 -10.14 23.40
N GLU A 204 -0.66 -9.96 23.73
CA GLU A 204 0.28 -9.21 22.89
C GLU A 204 0.52 -9.89 21.55
N VAL A 205 0.61 -11.22 21.50
CA VAL A 205 0.69 -12.00 20.26
C VAL A 205 -0.51 -11.69 19.38
N ILE A 206 -1.74 -11.80 19.93
CA ILE A 206 -2.97 -11.50 19.20
C ILE A 206 -2.94 -10.07 18.66
N ALA A 207 -2.58 -9.08 19.48
CA ALA A 207 -2.47 -7.68 19.04
C ALA A 207 -1.44 -7.50 17.91
N CYS A 208 -0.30 -8.19 18.00
CA CYS A 208 0.73 -8.18 16.96
C CYS A 208 0.22 -8.75 15.63
N PHE A 209 -0.44 -9.90 15.68
CA PHE A 209 -1.07 -10.52 14.51
C PHE A 209 -2.10 -9.57 13.87
N VAL A 210 -2.93 -8.92 14.68
CA VAL A 210 -3.97 -7.99 14.21
C VAL A 210 -3.36 -6.75 13.54
N ASN A 211 -2.29 -6.21 14.11
CA ASN A 211 -1.58 -5.06 13.55
C ASN A 211 -0.97 -5.42 12.18
N VAL A 212 -0.23 -6.54 12.10
CA VAL A 212 0.39 -7.00 10.84
C VAL A 212 -0.67 -7.34 9.80
N PHE A 213 -1.78 -7.95 10.20
CA PHE A 213 -2.88 -8.25 9.30
C PHE A 213 -3.54 -6.98 8.74
N SER A 214 -3.83 -5.99 9.58
CA SER A 214 -4.40 -4.70 9.16
C SER A 214 -3.49 -3.95 8.21
N TRP A 215 -2.19 -3.96 8.52
CA TRP A 215 -1.14 -3.41 7.67
C TRP A 215 -1.15 -4.10 6.29
N LEU A 216 -1.03 -5.43 6.27
CA LEU A 216 -0.97 -6.21 5.03
C LEU A 216 -2.18 -5.99 4.13
N LEU A 217 -3.38 -5.98 4.71
CA LEU A 217 -4.63 -5.81 3.97
C LEU A 217 -4.72 -4.45 3.26
N PHE A 218 -4.48 -3.37 4.01
CA PHE A 218 -4.62 -2.02 3.49
C PHE A 218 -3.58 -1.74 2.40
N ASP A 219 -2.32 -2.08 2.66
CA ASP A 219 -1.23 -1.80 1.72
C ASP A 219 -1.36 -2.64 0.45
N SER A 220 -1.78 -3.90 0.57
CA SER A 220 -2.04 -4.75 -0.60
C SER A 220 -3.11 -4.16 -1.49
N TYR A 221 -4.15 -3.56 -0.91
CA TYR A 221 -5.18 -2.84 -1.65
C TYR A 221 -4.62 -1.59 -2.34
N VAL A 222 -3.92 -0.72 -1.60
CA VAL A 222 -3.35 0.53 -2.13
C VAL A 222 -2.40 0.26 -3.28
N VAL A 223 -1.43 -0.65 -3.08
CA VAL A 223 -0.45 -1.03 -4.12
C VAL A 223 -1.16 -1.60 -5.35
N THR A 224 -2.17 -2.45 -5.17
CA THR A 224 -2.95 -3.01 -6.30
C THR A 224 -3.66 -1.93 -7.11
N MET A 225 -4.34 -1.00 -6.44
CA MET A 225 -5.05 0.09 -7.10
C MET A 225 -4.08 1.02 -7.82
N CYS A 226 -2.94 1.33 -7.21
CA CYS A 226 -1.96 2.19 -7.83
C CYS A 226 -1.30 1.56 -9.07
N PHE A 227 -0.96 0.27 -9.04
CA PHE A 227 -0.50 -0.46 -10.23
C PHE A 227 -1.58 -0.54 -11.30
N THR A 228 -2.86 -0.66 -10.89
CA THR A 228 -3.99 -0.62 -11.80
C THR A 228 -4.10 0.72 -12.51
N PHE A 229 -4.06 1.84 -11.77
CA PHE A 229 -4.08 3.17 -12.37
C PHE A 229 -2.90 3.39 -13.31
N ASN A 230 -1.69 3.01 -12.91
CA ASN A 230 -0.51 3.08 -13.76
C ASN A 230 -0.72 2.32 -15.08
N ALA A 231 -1.15 1.06 -15.00
CA ALA A 231 -1.37 0.24 -16.18
C ALA A 231 -2.45 0.83 -17.11
N GLN A 232 -3.53 1.37 -16.54
CA GLN A 232 -4.60 2.00 -17.31
C GLN A 232 -4.14 3.31 -17.97
N PHE A 233 -3.48 4.21 -17.24
CA PHE A 233 -2.93 5.46 -17.80
C PHE A 233 -1.93 5.17 -18.92
N ARG A 234 -1.04 4.20 -18.73
CA ARG A 234 -0.07 3.79 -19.74
C ARG A 234 -0.76 3.19 -20.97
N THR A 235 -1.81 2.40 -20.77
CA THR A 235 -2.57 1.80 -21.89
C THR A 235 -3.30 2.86 -22.69
N VAL A 236 -3.94 3.82 -22.03
CA VAL A 236 -4.62 4.93 -22.72
C VAL A 236 -3.61 5.82 -23.44
N SER A 237 -2.50 6.20 -22.79
CA SER A 237 -1.42 7.01 -23.39
C SER A 237 -0.83 6.34 -24.63
N ALA A 238 -0.42 5.06 -24.53
CA ALA A 238 0.15 4.30 -25.64
C ALA A 238 -0.82 4.09 -26.79
N SER A 239 -2.11 4.15 -26.50
CA SER A 239 -3.14 4.00 -27.50
C SER A 239 -3.43 5.38 -28.14
N CYS A 240 -3.30 6.50 -27.41
CA CYS A 240 -3.39 7.84 -27.99
C CYS A 240 -2.34 8.12 -29.08
N THR A 241 -1.15 7.53 -28.96
CA THR A 241 -0.11 7.67 -30.00
C THR A 241 -0.51 7.03 -31.33
N THR A 242 -1.35 6.00 -31.33
CA THR A 242 -1.76 5.31 -32.56
C THR A 242 -2.84 6.05 -33.33
N ILE A 243 -3.43 7.11 -32.76
CA ILE A 243 -4.48 7.91 -33.42
C ILE A 243 -3.89 8.53 -34.70
N GLY A 244 -4.58 8.30 -35.81
CA GLY A 244 -4.20 8.83 -37.13
C GLY A 244 -2.98 8.16 -37.79
N HIS A 245 -2.44 7.08 -37.21
CA HIS A 245 -1.33 6.31 -37.78
C HIS A 245 -1.77 5.00 -38.44
N HIS A 246 -2.99 4.51 -38.15
CA HIS A 246 -3.51 3.28 -38.75
C HIS A 246 -3.78 3.39 -40.26
N SER A 247 -3.81 4.59 -40.85
CA SER A 247 -3.98 4.81 -42.29
C SER A 247 -2.77 4.41 -43.13
N ASP A 248 -1.56 4.43 -42.57
CA ASP A 248 -0.33 4.37 -43.36
C ASP A 248 0.18 2.93 -43.56
N SER A 249 -0.23 1.99 -42.71
CA SER A 249 0.27 0.60 -42.76
C SER A 249 -0.48 -0.33 -43.73
N PHE A 250 -1.62 0.09 -44.29
CA PHE A 250 -2.48 -0.76 -45.14
C PHE A 250 -2.77 -0.21 -46.55
N ARG A 251 -2.12 0.87 -46.98
CA ARG A 251 -2.29 1.42 -48.34
C ARG A 251 -1.07 1.15 -49.23
N SER A 252 -1.03 -0.04 -49.81
CA SER A 252 -0.74 -0.10 -51.25
C SER A 252 -2.09 0.05 -51.96
N PRO A 253 -2.39 1.19 -52.61
CA PRO A 253 -3.69 1.37 -53.25
C PRO A 253 -3.81 0.43 -54.46
N PRO A 254 -4.95 -0.26 -54.68
CA PRO A 254 -5.30 -0.77 -55.99
C PRO A 254 -5.47 0.41 -56.96
N PRO A 255 -5.14 0.29 -58.26
CA PRO A 255 -4.94 1.46 -59.13
C PRO A 255 -6.20 2.28 -59.49
N HIS A 256 -7.39 1.90 -59.02
CA HIS A 256 -8.64 2.55 -59.44
C HIS A 256 -9.68 2.58 -58.30
N ALA A 257 -9.69 3.65 -57.51
CA ALA A 257 -10.82 4.00 -56.66
C ALA A 257 -11.07 5.52 -56.75
N PRO A 258 -12.33 5.99 -56.72
CA PRO A 258 -12.65 7.39 -56.96
C PRO A 258 -12.10 8.28 -55.85
N GLU A 259 -11.37 9.33 -56.24
CA GLU A 259 -10.91 10.40 -55.35
C GLU A 259 -12.11 11.18 -54.81
N GLY A 260 -12.32 11.19 -53.49
CA GLY A 260 -13.20 12.17 -52.85
C GLY A 260 -14.01 11.70 -51.64
N THR A 261 -14.19 10.40 -51.38
CA THR A 261 -15.12 9.93 -50.32
C THR A 261 -14.45 9.31 -49.09
N ASN A 262 -13.13 9.05 -49.12
CA ASN A 262 -12.44 8.34 -48.03
C ASN A 262 -11.89 9.25 -46.93
N ASP A 263 -11.56 10.51 -47.23
CA ASP A 263 -10.88 11.39 -46.26
C ASP A 263 -11.82 11.92 -45.18
N ASP A 264 -13.06 12.27 -45.54
CA ASP A 264 -14.06 12.73 -44.57
C ASP A 264 -14.48 11.62 -43.60
N ASN A 265 -14.71 10.40 -44.10
CA ASN A 265 -15.02 9.23 -43.27
C ASN A 265 -13.87 8.84 -42.34
N ASN A 266 -12.62 8.94 -42.81
CA ASN A 266 -11.44 8.65 -41.99
C ASN A 266 -11.21 9.72 -40.91
N THR A 267 -11.44 10.99 -41.24
CA THR A 267 -11.31 12.11 -40.29
C THR A 267 -12.39 12.04 -39.21
N PHE A 268 -13.62 11.70 -39.58
CA PHE A 268 -14.72 11.49 -38.63
C PHE A 268 -14.43 10.33 -37.68
N ASN A 269 -13.89 9.22 -38.19
CA ASN A 269 -13.51 8.06 -37.38
C ASN A 269 -12.36 8.38 -36.40
N CYS A 270 -11.35 9.14 -36.83
CA CYS A 270 -10.25 9.58 -35.94
C CYS A 270 -10.73 10.54 -34.85
N TYR A 271 -11.70 11.41 -35.16
CA TYR A 271 -12.29 12.32 -34.18
C TYR A 271 -13.10 11.57 -33.12
N ASP A 272 -13.92 10.60 -33.52
CA ASP A 272 -14.67 9.75 -32.60
C ASP A 272 -13.73 8.88 -31.75
N GLU A 273 -12.64 8.37 -32.33
CA GLU A 273 -11.61 7.65 -31.60
C GLU A 273 -10.95 8.54 -30.52
N LEU A 274 -10.61 9.79 -30.85
CA LEU A 274 -10.08 10.75 -29.87
C LEU A 274 -11.07 11.00 -28.73
N ILE A 275 -12.35 11.24 -29.05
CA ILE A 275 -13.39 11.50 -28.05
C ILE A 275 -13.58 10.31 -27.11
N ASN A 276 -13.61 9.08 -27.64
CA ASN A 276 -13.72 7.87 -26.82
C ASN A 276 -12.52 7.72 -25.87
N ARG A 277 -11.31 8.03 -26.34
CA ARG A 277 -10.10 7.98 -25.51
C ARG A 277 -10.08 9.04 -24.41
N ILE A 278 -10.58 10.24 -24.71
CA ILE A 278 -10.74 11.30 -23.71
C ILE A 278 -11.76 10.87 -22.64
N LYS A 279 -12.89 10.28 -23.05
CA LYS A 279 -13.91 9.75 -22.12
C LYS A 279 -13.37 8.62 -21.23
N ASP A 280 -12.59 7.71 -21.80
CA ASP A 280 -11.91 6.64 -21.03
C ASP A 280 -10.97 7.24 -19.97
N ASN A 281 -10.15 8.22 -20.36
CA ASN A 281 -9.24 8.91 -19.43
C ASN A 281 -10.00 9.66 -18.32
N GLN A 282 -11.07 10.38 -18.66
CA GLN A 282 -11.91 11.09 -17.69
C GLN A 282 -12.56 10.12 -16.69
N SER A 283 -12.98 8.95 -17.16
CA SER A 283 -13.56 7.90 -16.30
C SER A 283 -12.53 7.34 -15.32
N ILE A 284 -11.29 7.10 -15.77
CA ILE A 284 -10.18 6.71 -14.89
C ILE A 284 -9.88 7.80 -13.86
N ILE A 285 -9.78 9.07 -14.31
CA ILE A 285 -9.48 10.20 -13.44
C ILE A 285 -10.54 10.37 -12.35
N LYS A 286 -11.82 10.18 -12.67
CA LYS A 286 -12.91 10.26 -11.69
C LYS A 286 -12.77 9.23 -10.56
N ILE A 287 -12.45 7.99 -10.91
CA ILE A 287 -12.28 6.93 -9.90
C ILE A 287 -10.96 7.08 -9.15
N TYR A 288 -9.92 7.55 -9.82
CA TYR A 288 -8.66 7.96 -9.18
C TYR A 288 -8.92 9.05 -8.13
N ASP A 289 -9.74 10.06 -8.44
CA ASP A 289 -10.05 11.12 -7.50
C ASP A 289 -10.83 10.64 -6.28
N ASP A 290 -11.78 9.74 -6.48
CA ASP A 290 -12.55 9.11 -5.39
C ASP A 290 -11.64 8.24 -4.50
N PHE A 291 -10.75 7.44 -5.10
CA PHE A 291 -9.73 6.67 -4.40
C PHE A 291 -8.81 7.56 -3.55
N PHE A 292 -8.33 8.66 -4.13
CA PHE A 292 -7.44 9.60 -3.42
C PHE A 292 -8.16 10.28 -2.27
N GLU A 293 -9.41 10.70 -2.43
CA GLU A 293 -10.17 11.36 -1.36
C GLU A 293 -10.31 10.45 -0.12
N ILE A 294 -10.58 9.16 -0.33
CA ILE A 294 -10.76 8.18 0.75
C ILE A 294 -9.44 7.87 1.46
N LEU A 295 -8.38 7.65 0.69
CA LEU A 295 -7.14 7.06 1.21
C LEU A 295 -6.04 8.07 1.50
N GLN A 296 -6.15 9.30 0.99
CA GLN A 296 -5.14 10.33 1.19
C GLN A 296 -4.77 10.54 2.66
N PRO A 297 -5.72 10.69 3.61
CA PRO A 297 -5.36 10.87 5.01
C PRO A 297 -4.53 9.70 5.57
N ALA A 298 -4.93 8.46 5.24
CA ALA A 298 -4.24 7.25 5.70
C ALA A 298 -2.85 7.08 5.06
N ILE A 299 -2.71 7.40 3.77
CA ILE A 299 -1.43 7.36 3.05
C ILE A 299 -0.48 8.44 3.57
N LEU A 300 -0.97 9.64 3.86
CA LEU A 300 -0.16 10.70 4.47
C LEU A 300 0.33 10.32 5.86
N PHE A 301 -0.56 9.76 6.67
CA PHE A 301 -0.20 9.25 7.98
C PHE A 301 0.83 8.11 7.87
N GLN A 302 0.69 7.23 6.87
CA GLN A 302 1.67 6.19 6.57
C GLN A 302 3.05 6.75 6.19
N ILE A 303 3.12 7.78 5.35
CA ILE A 303 4.42 8.31 4.92
C ILE A 303 5.14 9.04 6.05
N ILE A 304 4.44 9.90 6.80
CA ILE A 304 5.00 10.57 7.98
C ILE A 304 5.41 9.51 9.00
N GLY A 305 4.53 8.55 9.22
CA GLY A 305 4.71 7.57 10.26
C GLY A 305 5.78 6.53 9.96
N GLY A 306 5.83 6.02 8.72
CA GLY A 306 6.88 5.16 8.23
C GLY A 306 8.25 5.85 8.30
N SER A 307 8.33 7.14 7.94
CA SER A 307 9.59 7.90 8.05
C SER A 307 10.08 8.01 9.50
N TYR A 308 9.18 8.32 10.43
CA TYR A 308 9.48 8.32 11.87
C TYR A 308 9.95 6.95 12.35
N SER A 309 9.22 5.88 12.00
CA SER A 309 9.55 4.51 12.41
C SER A 309 10.90 4.04 11.86
N VAL A 310 11.24 4.34 10.61
CA VAL A 310 12.56 4.01 10.03
C VAL A 310 13.67 4.68 10.84
N ILE A 311 13.54 5.97 11.13
CA ILE A 311 14.53 6.75 11.88
C ILE A 311 14.67 6.24 13.32
N THR A 312 13.57 5.94 14.01
CA THR A 312 13.66 5.47 15.41
C THR A 312 14.14 4.03 15.51
N LEU A 313 13.76 3.14 14.58
CA LEU A 313 14.23 1.74 14.59
C LEU A 313 15.73 1.63 14.29
N ILE A 314 16.26 2.43 13.37
CA ILE A 314 17.71 2.43 13.10
C ILE A 314 18.50 3.06 14.25
N PHE A 315 17.95 4.10 14.89
CA PHE A 315 18.48 4.68 16.12
C PHE A 315 18.56 3.64 17.23
N LEU A 316 17.45 2.92 17.49
CA LEU A 316 17.38 1.86 18.50
C LEU A 316 18.37 0.73 18.20
N THR A 317 18.45 0.27 16.95
CA THR A 317 19.41 -0.77 16.52
C THR A 317 20.85 -0.34 16.81
N SER A 318 21.17 0.92 16.49
CA SER A 318 22.51 1.49 16.71
C SER A 318 22.82 1.64 18.20
N LEU A 319 21.86 2.11 18.99
CA LEU A 319 22.00 2.24 20.43
C LEU A 319 22.24 0.87 21.10
N THR A 320 21.45 -0.14 20.74
CA THR A 320 21.60 -1.50 21.28
C THR A 320 22.95 -2.10 20.91
N TYR A 321 23.44 -1.88 19.69
CA TYR A 321 24.79 -2.27 19.28
C TYR A 321 25.88 -1.55 20.10
N LEU A 322 25.73 -0.24 20.32
CA LEU A 322 26.67 0.56 21.13
C LEU A 322 26.72 0.14 22.60
N MET A 323 25.61 -0.36 23.14
CA MET A 323 25.52 -0.91 24.50
C MET A 323 26.21 -2.28 24.66
N GLY A 324 26.83 -2.82 23.61
CA GLY A 324 27.66 -4.03 23.65
C GLY A 324 26.92 -5.32 23.30
N PHE A 325 25.66 -5.24 22.87
CA PHE A 325 24.96 -6.40 22.34
C PHE A 325 25.58 -6.82 21.00
N SER A 326 25.76 -8.14 20.81
CA SER A 326 26.18 -8.68 19.51
C SER A 326 25.13 -8.36 18.43
N ILE A 327 25.59 -8.16 17.20
CA ILE A 327 24.72 -7.95 16.02
C ILE A 327 23.77 -9.15 15.81
N ILE A 328 24.19 -10.34 16.22
CA ILE A 328 23.45 -11.60 16.09
C ILE A 328 22.49 -11.82 17.28
N SER A 329 22.49 -10.93 18.28
CA SER A 329 21.57 -11.06 19.42
C SER A 329 20.11 -10.94 18.97
N ILE A 330 19.25 -11.73 19.60
CA ILE A 330 17.82 -11.82 19.27
C ILE A 330 17.13 -10.44 19.33
N PRO A 331 17.37 -9.58 20.35
CA PRO A 331 16.76 -8.26 20.40
C PRO A 331 17.18 -7.35 19.23
N VAL A 332 18.44 -7.41 18.81
CA VAL A 332 18.96 -6.63 17.66
C VAL A 332 18.33 -7.12 16.37
N LEU A 333 18.27 -8.44 16.15
CA LEU A 333 17.63 -9.03 14.98
C LEU A 333 16.14 -8.64 14.89
N LYS A 334 15.40 -8.68 16.02
CA LYS A 334 13.99 -8.27 16.07
C LYS A 334 13.79 -6.85 15.56
N VAL A 335 14.56 -5.88 16.07
CA VAL A 335 14.46 -4.47 15.68
C VAL A 335 14.90 -4.28 14.22
N PHE A 336 15.95 -4.98 13.79
CA PHE A 336 16.48 -4.91 12.42
C PHE A 336 15.50 -5.44 11.37
N PHE A 337 14.85 -6.58 11.61
CA PHE A 337 13.81 -7.09 10.70
C PHE A 337 12.59 -6.17 10.66
N GLY A 338 12.24 -5.54 11.79
CA GLY A 338 11.23 -4.48 11.83
C GLY A 338 11.63 -3.30 10.93
N PHE A 339 12.87 -2.83 11.05
CA PHE A 339 13.41 -1.76 10.20
C PHE A 339 13.34 -2.12 8.71
N LEU A 340 13.75 -3.33 8.33
CA LEU A 340 13.72 -3.79 6.94
C LEU A 340 12.29 -3.80 6.39
N SER A 341 11.32 -4.28 7.17
CA SER A 341 9.91 -4.34 6.78
C SER A 341 9.33 -2.95 6.56
N VAL A 342 9.51 -2.01 7.51
CA VAL A 342 8.99 -0.64 7.39
C VAL A 342 9.69 0.12 6.26
N THR A 343 11.00 -0.07 6.07
CA THR A 343 11.76 0.56 4.98
C THR A 343 11.27 0.09 3.61
N PHE A 344 11.04 -1.23 3.46
CA PHE A 344 10.52 -1.79 2.22
C PHE A 344 9.13 -1.25 1.90
N GLU A 345 8.26 -1.12 2.91
CA GLU A 345 6.94 -0.50 2.75
C GLU A 345 7.05 0.96 2.30
N LEU A 346 7.86 1.78 2.99
CA LEU A 346 8.05 3.18 2.62
C LEU A 346 8.57 3.32 1.18
N PHE A 347 9.52 2.47 0.80
CA PHE A 347 10.02 2.40 -0.57
C PHE A 347 8.91 2.06 -1.57
N LEU A 348 8.07 1.05 -1.29
CA LEU A 348 6.96 0.66 -2.16
C LEU A 348 6.00 1.82 -2.41
N TYR A 349 5.61 2.55 -1.37
CA TYR A 349 4.74 3.73 -1.50
C TYR A 349 5.40 4.79 -2.39
N CYS A 350 6.62 5.21 -2.06
CA CYS A 350 7.36 6.21 -2.84
C CYS A 350 7.55 5.79 -4.30
N TYR A 351 7.85 4.51 -4.55
CA TYR A 351 8.02 3.93 -5.88
C TYR A 351 6.75 4.03 -6.71
N VAL A 352 5.65 3.56 -6.13
CA VAL A 352 4.36 3.45 -6.80
C VAL A 352 3.77 4.83 -7.10
N PHE A 353 3.83 5.78 -6.15
CA PHE A 353 3.33 7.15 -6.38
C PHE A 353 4.16 7.91 -7.41
N ASN A 354 5.49 7.77 -7.39
CA ASN A 354 6.36 8.38 -8.41
C ASN A 354 6.04 7.86 -9.82
N HIS A 355 5.77 6.56 -9.92
CA HIS A 355 5.38 5.95 -11.18
C HIS A 355 4.01 6.43 -11.68
N ILE A 356 3.03 6.59 -10.80
CA ILE A 356 1.74 7.20 -11.16
C ILE A 356 1.93 8.62 -11.70
N GLU A 357 2.72 9.46 -11.02
CA GLU A 357 2.96 10.83 -11.46
C GLU A 357 3.60 10.85 -12.85
N THR A 358 4.59 9.98 -13.08
CA THR A 358 5.26 9.84 -14.37
C THR A 358 4.27 9.44 -15.48
N GLU A 359 3.43 8.44 -15.25
CA GLU A 359 2.46 7.99 -16.27
C GLU A 359 1.35 9.01 -16.54
N LYS A 360 0.93 9.80 -15.53
CA LYS A 360 0.02 10.93 -15.75
C LYS A 360 0.62 11.98 -16.67
N CYS A 361 1.93 12.28 -16.53
CA CYS A 361 2.64 13.17 -17.46
C CYS A 361 2.76 12.56 -18.87
N ASN A 362 3.01 11.24 -18.96
CA ASN A 362 3.08 10.53 -20.23
C ASN A 362 1.77 10.56 -21.02
N MET A 363 0.61 10.75 -20.36
CA MET A 363 -0.68 10.88 -21.05
C MET A 363 -0.71 12.07 -22.02
N ASN A 364 -0.19 13.23 -21.60
CA ASN A 364 -0.11 14.41 -22.46
C ASN A 364 0.89 14.22 -23.60
N PHE A 365 2.01 13.55 -23.32
CA PHE A 365 2.98 13.19 -24.34
C PHE A 365 2.37 12.25 -25.39
N GLY A 366 1.59 11.24 -24.96
CA GLY A 366 0.91 10.31 -25.86
C GLY A 366 -0.10 11.00 -26.79
N LEU A 367 -0.84 11.98 -26.28
CA LEU A 367 -1.73 12.82 -27.09
C LEU A 367 -0.95 13.67 -28.10
N TYR A 368 0.17 14.26 -27.68
CA TYR A 368 1.04 15.05 -28.56
C TYR A 368 1.69 14.22 -29.68
N SER A 369 2.01 12.95 -29.42
CA SER A 369 2.61 12.04 -30.40
C SER A 369 1.61 11.43 -31.41
N SER A 370 0.34 11.82 -31.37
CA SER A 370 -0.63 11.43 -32.40
C SER A 370 -0.37 12.13 -33.73
N ASN A 371 -0.96 11.66 -34.84
CA ASN A 371 -0.84 12.32 -36.16
C ASN A 371 -1.74 13.58 -36.26
N TRP A 372 -1.69 14.46 -35.25
CA TRP A 372 -2.60 15.61 -35.13
C TRP A 372 -2.32 16.72 -36.14
N THR A 373 -1.11 16.79 -36.70
CA THR A 373 -0.72 17.82 -37.67
C THR A 373 -1.52 17.74 -38.96
N ALA A 374 -1.82 16.51 -39.41
CA ALA A 374 -2.61 16.22 -40.60
C ALA A 374 -4.14 16.36 -40.37
N MET A 375 -4.58 16.53 -39.12
CA MET A 375 -6.01 16.55 -38.77
C MET A 375 -6.66 17.93 -38.89
N ASP A 376 -7.99 17.94 -38.87
CA ASP A 376 -8.81 19.14 -38.95
C ASP A 376 -8.68 20.06 -37.73
N LEU A 377 -9.16 21.31 -37.87
CA LEU A 377 -9.08 22.30 -36.79
C LEU A 377 -9.89 21.90 -35.55
N LYS A 378 -11.00 21.15 -35.75
CA LYS A 378 -11.84 20.67 -34.66
C LYS A 378 -11.08 19.67 -33.79
N PHE A 379 -10.44 18.67 -34.40
CA PHE A 379 -9.57 17.71 -33.72
C PHE A 379 -8.46 18.41 -32.95
N LYS A 380 -7.73 19.34 -33.61
CA LYS A 380 -6.63 20.09 -32.97
C LYS A 380 -7.08 20.86 -31.73
N LYS A 381 -8.23 21.54 -31.79
CA LYS A 381 -8.80 22.27 -30.64
C LYS A 381 -9.21 21.33 -29.52
N THR A 382 -9.85 20.20 -29.84
CA THR A 382 -10.26 19.20 -28.85
C THR A 382 -9.05 18.53 -28.18
N LEU A 383 -8.01 18.21 -28.95
CA LEU A 383 -6.76 17.66 -28.44
C LEU A 383 -6.08 18.62 -27.46
N LEU A 384 -5.94 19.89 -27.85
CA LEU A 384 -5.36 20.93 -27.01
C LEU A 384 -6.16 21.12 -25.71
N PHE A 385 -7.49 21.12 -25.81
CA PHE A 385 -8.36 21.19 -24.64
C PHE A 385 -8.11 20.01 -23.70
N ALA A 386 -8.05 18.77 -24.22
CA ALA A 386 -7.79 17.58 -23.43
C ALA A 386 -6.42 17.63 -22.73
N MET A 387 -5.36 18.08 -23.43
CA MET A 387 -4.03 18.27 -22.85
C MET A 387 -4.02 19.33 -21.74
N ASN A 388 -4.74 20.44 -21.93
CA ASN A 388 -4.88 21.47 -20.90
C ASN A 388 -5.66 20.98 -19.69
N THR A 389 -6.76 20.24 -19.89
CA THR A 389 -7.53 19.63 -18.79
C THR A 389 -6.67 18.66 -17.99
N ASN A 390 -5.93 17.78 -18.66
CA ASN A 390 -5.04 16.82 -18.01
C ASN A 390 -3.89 17.51 -17.25
N SER A 391 -3.29 18.55 -17.84
CA SER A 391 -2.22 19.33 -17.21
C SER A 391 -2.72 20.11 -15.99
N SER A 392 -3.96 20.62 -16.05
CA SER A 392 -4.62 21.30 -14.94
C SER A 392 -4.99 20.32 -13.82
N HIS A 393 -5.31 19.06 -14.15
CA HIS A 393 -5.57 17.98 -13.19
C HIS A 393 -4.27 17.41 -12.59
N ARG A 394 -3.49 18.27 -11.93
CA ARG A 394 -2.26 17.87 -11.24
C ARG A 394 -2.53 17.51 -9.78
N ARG A 395 -3.36 16.48 -9.56
CA ARG A 395 -3.55 15.89 -8.21
C ARG A 395 -2.36 14.99 -7.87
N VAL A 396 -1.30 15.61 -7.36
CA VAL A 396 -0.10 14.93 -6.83
C VAL A 396 -0.29 14.69 -5.34
N MET A 397 0.16 13.53 -4.84
CA MET A 397 0.18 13.29 -3.40
C MET A 397 1.28 14.13 -2.75
N LYS A 398 0.87 15.15 -2.00
CA LYS A 398 1.76 16.06 -1.28
C LYS A 398 1.69 15.79 0.22
N VAL A 399 2.83 15.53 0.86
CA VAL A 399 2.94 15.43 2.34
C VAL A 399 2.82 16.81 2.98
N THR A 400 3.48 17.77 2.35
CA THR A 400 3.57 19.17 2.75
C THR A 400 3.38 19.99 1.48
N PRO A 401 2.93 21.26 1.52
CA PRO A 401 2.83 22.11 0.31
C PRO A 401 4.08 22.09 -0.59
N MET A 402 5.25 21.84 0.00
CA MET A 402 6.57 21.78 -0.64
C MET A 402 7.12 20.35 -0.87
N SER A 403 6.52 19.30 -0.31
CA SER A 403 7.06 17.93 -0.36
C SER A 403 6.09 16.98 -1.04
N ILE A 404 6.54 16.40 -2.15
CA ILE A 404 5.82 15.41 -2.96
C ILE A 404 6.26 14.02 -2.54
N ILE A 405 5.32 13.07 -2.50
CA ILE A 405 5.63 11.65 -2.25
C ILE A 405 6.26 11.06 -3.51
N ASN A 406 7.59 10.97 -3.52
CA ASN A 406 8.38 10.44 -4.62
C ASN A 406 9.60 9.65 -4.08
N LEU A 407 10.42 9.11 -4.99
CA LEU A 407 11.68 8.44 -4.60
C LEU A 407 12.68 9.39 -3.94
N GLU A 408 12.63 10.69 -4.24
CA GLU A 408 13.51 11.69 -3.63
C GLU A 408 13.23 11.83 -2.13
N MET A 409 11.95 11.84 -1.72
CA MET A 409 11.57 11.80 -0.31
C MET A 409 12.13 10.58 0.40
N PHE A 410 12.03 9.39 -0.22
CA PHE A 410 12.62 8.17 0.32
C PHE A 410 14.15 8.30 0.49
N ALA A 411 14.86 8.79 -0.52
CA ALA A 411 16.30 9.02 -0.45
C ALA A 411 16.67 9.98 0.69
N ASN A 412 15.89 11.05 0.89
CA ASN A 412 16.10 12.00 1.99
C ASN A 412 15.90 11.35 3.37
N VAL A 413 14.89 10.50 3.54
CA VAL A 413 14.68 9.73 4.80
C VAL A 413 15.84 8.78 5.07
N MET A 414 16.34 8.08 4.04
CA MET A 414 17.50 7.19 4.16
C MET A 414 18.79 7.95 4.48
N ASN A 415 19.02 9.10 3.85
CA ASN A 415 20.17 9.96 4.12
C ASN A 415 20.15 10.50 5.56
N MET A 416 18.98 10.89 6.06
CA MET A 416 18.80 11.31 7.45
C MET A 416 19.07 10.16 8.42
N SER A 417 18.53 8.97 8.12
CA SER A 417 18.77 7.75 8.89
C SER A 417 20.26 7.41 8.98
N TYR A 418 20.98 7.43 7.86
CA TYR A 418 22.43 7.22 7.81
C TYR A 418 23.21 8.28 8.59
N SER A 419 22.81 9.55 8.48
CA SER A 419 23.47 10.65 9.20
C SER A 419 23.37 10.48 10.72
N ILE A 420 22.20 10.06 11.23
CA ILE A 420 21.99 9.78 12.66
C ILE A 420 22.90 8.64 13.12
N VAL A 421 22.98 7.54 12.36
CA VAL A 421 23.88 6.41 12.66
C VAL A 421 25.34 6.88 12.70
N SER A 422 25.76 7.66 11.71
CA SER A 422 27.13 8.19 11.63
C SER A 422 27.49 9.07 12.83
N VAL A 423 26.60 9.98 13.23
CA VAL A 423 26.79 10.84 14.42
C VAL A 423 26.92 9.99 15.69
N LEU A 424 26.03 9.00 15.87
CA LEU A 424 26.08 8.10 17.03
C LEU A 424 27.39 7.32 17.10
N LEU A 425 27.84 6.74 15.99
CA LEU A 425 29.10 5.99 15.94
C LEU A 425 30.31 6.89 16.23
N ASN A 426 30.35 8.09 15.64
CA ASN A 426 31.45 9.03 15.85
C ASN A 426 31.51 9.58 17.29
N SER A 427 30.36 9.76 17.95
CA SER A 427 30.31 10.21 19.35
C SER A 427 31.00 9.24 20.33
N ARG A 428 31.16 7.97 19.95
CA ARG A 428 31.89 6.96 20.73
C ARG A 428 33.40 7.04 20.49
N VAL A 429 33.86 7.36 19.28
CA VAL A 429 35.29 7.42 18.94
C VAL A 429 36.00 8.57 19.68
N GLN A 430 35.25 9.58 20.13
CA GLN A 430 35.76 10.70 20.92
C GLN A 430 35.78 10.45 22.45
N LYS A 431 35.35 9.28 22.93
CA LYS A 431 35.54 8.82 24.31
C LYS A 431 36.52 7.66 24.35
#